data_AF-M0PK17-F1
#
_entry.id   AF-M0PK17-F1
#
_cell.length_a   1.000
_cell.length_b   1.000
_cell.length_c   1.000
_cell.angle_alpha   90.00
_cell.angle_beta   90.00
_cell.angle_gamma   90.00
#
_symmetry.space_group_name_H-M   'P 1'
#
loop_
_entity.id
_entity.type
_entity.pdbx_description
1 polymer ?
#
loop_
_entity_poly.entity_id
_entity_poly.type
_entity_poly.pdbx_seq_one_letter_code
_entity_poly.pdbx_strand_id
1 'polypeptide(L)'
;ARVRPPGELAQYTNYAAALTGQLIADISGQQFDSFVTENVFAPLGMSNSTFQAAPPGLVPADGTAVDDVVSFYSDVSPASGLHTTAADMARLLQAHLNNGVVDGERILSESAVDAMHRQWFTPHEQMDGMAFGLFERTRGDTRIVRHDGGVPQFATEFALLPEEGVGLFVVAHGSEAYNAKQDVADALFDRYAPVDSSGQRRSPDGTPEHADELGGRYRSVNATDTVSSERIVFGLFTGQPIDARVADDGRLITEQGDRTDEWVEVDPLVFEHVEKDSTLVFRETDGEVTHLLDGLNAYEQIGYHEQLSVQGRVAAAATVIALTGLVGWPAARGWRRYRGGDSPPASVTRARWVAGAGVAGLLLFVLAFVAVSVAVTSMGRPTLFDRPPAWFGIVFVVPTLGAITTAGAVAYAVRAWVRADWSIAARIHYSAVVVAATALYWLLQYWNLLWVRMG
;
A
#
# COMPACT_ATOMS: atom_id res chain seq x y z
N ALA A 1 3.15 -3.41 13.95
CA ALA A 1 2.31 -2.62 14.88
C ALA A 1 0.91 -2.46 14.30
N ARG A 2 -0.11 -2.26 15.14
CA ARG A 2 -1.49 -1.95 14.69
C ARG A 2 -1.48 -0.65 13.88
N VAL A 3 -2.04 -0.67 12.67
CA VAL A 3 -2.08 0.49 11.76
C VAL A 3 -3.32 1.35 12.03
N ARG A 4 -4.49 0.73 12.28
CA ARG A 4 -5.76 1.42 12.58
C ARG A 4 -6.63 0.65 13.58
N PRO A 5 -7.73 1.23 14.08
CA PRO A 5 -8.68 0.48 14.87
C PRO A 5 -9.31 -0.73 14.17
N PRO A 6 -9.47 -1.88 14.88
CA PRO A 6 -10.16 -3.04 14.35
C PRO A 6 -11.59 -2.70 13.96
N GLY A 7 -12.03 -3.19 12.80
CA GLY A 7 -13.41 -3.08 12.36
C GLY A 7 -13.78 -1.76 11.69
N GLU A 8 -12.85 -0.82 11.48
CA GLU A 8 -13.16 0.45 10.81
C GLU A 8 -12.97 0.38 9.28
N LEU A 9 -11.83 -0.15 8.83
CA LEU A 9 -11.45 -0.24 7.42
C LEU A 9 -10.80 -1.59 7.12
N ALA A 10 -11.10 -2.17 5.96
CA ALA A 10 -10.43 -3.38 5.50
C ALA A 10 -8.99 -3.06 5.06
N GLN A 11 -8.07 -3.95 5.41
CA GLN A 11 -6.70 -3.92 4.93
C GLN A 11 -6.20 -5.35 4.78
N TYR A 12 -5.89 -5.74 3.55
CA TYR A 12 -5.32 -7.06 3.29
C TYR A 12 -3.90 -7.14 3.86
N THR A 13 -3.60 -8.22 4.58
CA THR A 13 -2.27 -8.42 5.14
C THR A 13 -1.92 -9.90 5.33
N ASN A 14 -0.81 -10.31 4.72
CA ASN A 14 -0.23 -11.65 4.93
C ASN A 14 0.20 -11.87 6.39
N TYR A 15 0.46 -10.79 7.14
CA TYR A 15 0.79 -10.89 8.56
C TYR A 15 -0.37 -11.45 9.40
N ALA A 16 -1.63 -11.13 9.04
CA ALA A 16 -2.79 -11.69 9.74
C ALA A 16 -2.89 -13.20 9.54
N ALA A 17 -2.62 -13.71 8.33
CA ALA A 17 -2.56 -15.13 8.07
C ALA A 17 -1.41 -15.80 8.85
N ALA A 18 -0.23 -15.17 8.91
CA ALA A 18 0.89 -15.63 9.74
C ALA A 18 0.50 -15.76 11.21
N LEU A 19 -0.18 -14.75 11.75
CA LEU A 19 -0.64 -14.73 13.13
C LEU A 19 -1.66 -15.82 13.40
N THR A 20 -2.57 -16.11 12.45
CA THR A 20 -3.49 -17.25 12.54
C THR A 20 -2.72 -18.57 12.59
N GLY A 21 -1.67 -18.74 11.79
CA GLY A 21 -0.80 -19.92 11.87
C GLY A 21 -0.10 -20.06 13.23
N GLN A 22 0.37 -18.95 13.80
CA GLN A 22 0.94 -18.95 15.16
C GLN A 22 -0.12 -19.29 16.22
N LEU A 23 -1.33 -18.77 16.10
CA LEU A 23 -2.43 -19.07 17.01
C LEU A 23 -2.79 -20.56 16.99
N ILE A 24 -2.83 -21.17 15.80
CA ILE A 24 -3.01 -22.63 15.65
C ILE A 24 -1.91 -23.36 16.40
N ALA A 25 -0.65 -22.93 16.26
CA ALA A 25 0.48 -23.57 16.92
C ALA A 25 0.41 -23.44 18.45
N ASP A 26 0.07 -22.26 18.96
CA ASP A 26 -0.04 -21.99 20.40
C ASP A 26 -1.18 -22.80 21.05
N ILE A 27 -2.31 -22.96 20.35
CA ILE A 27 -3.48 -23.70 20.87
C ILE A 27 -3.29 -25.21 20.76
N SER A 28 -2.79 -25.70 19.62
CA SER A 28 -2.67 -27.13 19.35
C SER A 28 -1.39 -27.76 19.90
N GLY A 29 -0.35 -26.95 20.13
CA GLY A 29 1.00 -27.43 20.44
C GLY A 29 1.73 -28.05 19.22
N GLN A 30 1.16 -27.94 18.02
CA GLN A 30 1.75 -28.48 16.78
C GLN A 30 2.28 -27.35 15.89
N GLN A 31 3.22 -27.66 15.00
CA GLN A 31 3.56 -26.73 13.92
C GLN A 31 2.37 -26.62 12.95
N PHE A 32 2.16 -25.42 12.38
CA PHE A 32 1.03 -25.12 11.51
C PHE A 32 0.89 -26.11 10.34
N ASP A 33 2.00 -26.41 9.66
CA ASP A 33 2.05 -27.31 8.51
C ASP A 33 1.65 -28.75 8.87
N SER A 34 2.11 -29.24 10.02
CA SER A 34 1.74 -30.55 10.55
C SER A 34 0.26 -30.58 10.92
N PHE A 35 -0.23 -29.53 11.58
CA PHE A 35 -1.63 -29.41 11.95
C PHE A 35 -2.54 -29.44 10.72
N VAL A 36 -2.26 -28.64 9.68
CA VAL A 36 -3.09 -28.62 8.45
C VAL A 36 -2.98 -29.95 7.70
N THR A 37 -1.80 -30.58 7.67
CA THR A 37 -1.64 -31.90 7.06
C THR A 37 -2.52 -32.94 7.74
N GLU A 38 -2.52 -33.01 9.08
CA GLU A 38 -3.27 -33.99 9.86
C GLU A 38 -4.78 -33.72 9.88
N ASN A 39 -5.19 -32.45 9.94
CA ASN A 39 -6.58 -32.07 10.23
C ASN A 39 -7.36 -31.58 8.99
N VAL A 40 -6.67 -31.27 7.88
CA VAL A 40 -7.32 -30.79 6.65
C VAL A 40 -6.93 -31.67 5.47
N PHE A 41 -5.64 -31.81 5.16
CA PHE A 41 -5.22 -32.51 3.94
C PHE A 41 -5.47 -34.02 4.00
N ALA A 42 -5.04 -34.69 5.07
CA ALA A 42 -5.23 -36.13 5.20
C ALA A 42 -6.72 -36.53 5.22
N PRO A 43 -7.61 -35.87 6.00
CA PRO A 43 -9.03 -36.20 6.01
C PRO A 43 -9.73 -35.86 4.69
N LEU A 44 -9.29 -34.82 3.97
CA LEU A 44 -9.79 -34.52 2.62
C LEU A 44 -9.12 -35.36 1.54
N GLY A 45 -8.16 -36.25 1.84
CA GLY A 45 -7.44 -37.01 0.82
C GLY A 45 -6.60 -36.15 -0.15
N MET A 46 -6.17 -34.96 0.28
CA MET A 46 -5.35 -34.02 -0.50
C MET A 46 -3.86 -34.42 -0.43
N SER A 47 -3.51 -35.57 -0.99
CA SER A 47 -2.17 -36.15 -0.86
C SER A 47 -1.07 -35.44 -1.67
N ASN A 48 -1.43 -34.48 -2.52
CA ASN A 48 -0.49 -33.70 -3.34
C ASN A 48 -0.39 -32.25 -2.84
N SER A 49 -0.83 -32.00 -1.60
CA SER A 49 -0.83 -30.68 -0.97
C SER A 49 0.18 -30.63 0.18
N THR A 50 1.04 -29.60 0.18
CA THR A 50 2.08 -29.46 1.19
C THR A 50 2.51 -28.01 1.38
N PHE A 51 2.92 -27.67 2.60
CA PHE A 51 3.60 -26.41 2.94
C PHE A 51 5.13 -26.54 2.96
N GLN A 52 5.65 -27.74 2.70
CA GLN A 52 7.07 -28.02 2.57
C GLN A 52 7.52 -27.80 1.11
N ALA A 53 8.80 -28.05 0.83
CA ALA A 53 9.36 -28.01 -0.52
C ALA A 53 8.47 -28.74 -1.53
N ALA A 54 8.30 -28.14 -2.72
CA ALA A 54 7.40 -28.68 -3.73
C ALA A 54 7.83 -30.12 -4.12
N PRO A 55 6.90 -31.10 -4.17
CA PRO A 55 7.21 -32.44 -4.63
C PRO A 55 7.76 -32.40 -6.07
N PRO A 56 8.73 -33.26 -6.44
CA PRO A 56 9.32 -33.27 -7.78
C PRO A 56 8.34 -33.53 -8.95
N GLY A 57 7.10 -33.91 -8.66
CA GLY A 57 6.03 -34.09 -9.66
C GLY A 57 5.20 -32.83 -9.92
N LEU A 58 5.31 -31.80 -9.08
CA LEU A 58 4.72 -30.48 -9.31
C LEU A 58 5.73 -29.62 -10.09
N VAL A 59 5.98 -29.96 -11.36
CA VAL A 59 6.92 -29.21 -12.21
C VAL A 59 6.14 -28.38 -13.22
N PRO A 60 6.36 -27.05 -13.29
CA PRO A 60 6.16 -26.24 -14.48
C PRO A 60 6.32 -26.96 -15.81
N ALA A 61 5.49 -26.59 -16.79
CA ALA A 61 5.51 -27.19 -18.14
C ALA A 61 6.87 -27.01 -18.86
N ASP A 62 7.71 -26.08 -18.41
CA ASP A 62 9.04 -25.79 -18.94
C ASP A 62 10.19 -26.54 -18.22
N GLY A 63 9.88 -27.38 -17.22
CA GLY A 63 10.86 -28.17 -16.47
C GLY A 63 11.58 -27.42 -15.35
N THR A 64 11.20 -26.17 -15.05
CA THR A 64 11.75 -25.40 -13.93
C THR A 64 11.20 -25.94 -12.60
N ALA A 65 12.02 -26.06 -11.56
CA ALA A 65 11.51 -26.44 -10.24
C ALA A 65 10.62 -25.32 -9.66
N VAL A 66 9.50 -25.66 -9.02
CA VAL A 66 8.62 -24.67 -8.37
C VAL A 66 9.38 -23.85 -7.33
N ASP A 67 10.28 -24.48 -6.58
CA ASP A 67 11.09 -23.79 -5.57
C ASP A 67 11.97 -22.70 -6.20
N ASP A 68 12.50 -22.90 -7.41
CA ASP A 68 13.30 -21.89 -8.11
C ASP A 68 12.44 -20.67 -8.53
N VAL A 69 11.14 -20.88 -8.74
CA VAL A 69 10.18 -19.84 -9.12
C VAL A 69 9.57 -19.13 -7.91
N VAL A 70 9.30 -19.85 -6.82
CA VAL A 70 8.50 -19.41 -5.67
C VAL A 70 9.36 -19.07 -4.43
N SER A 71 10.69 -19.24 -4.51
CA SER A 71 11.63 -19.04 -3.38
C SER A 71 11.55 -17.71 -2.62
N PHE A 72 10.94 -16.66 -3.19
CA PHE A 72 10.92 -15.33 -2.58
C PHE A 72 9.69 -15.02 -1.69
N TYR A 73 8.51 -15.63 -1.94
CA TYR A 73 7.26 -15.26 -1.23
C TYR A 73 6.81 -16.22 -0.11
N SER A 74 7.47 -17.38 0.05
CA SER A 74 6.98 -18.52 0.86
C SER A 74 7.42 -18.53 2.34
N ASP A 75 8.16 -17.52 2.81
CA ASP A 75 8.66 -17.45 4.20
C ASP A 75 7.55 -17.32 5.26
N VAL A 76 6.30 -17.11 4.84
CA VAL A 76 5.11 -17.06 5.69
C VAL A 76 4.13 -18.14 5.21
N SER A 77 4.45 -19.39 5.54
CA SER A 77 3.70 -20.57 5.10
C SER A 77 2.17 -20.44 5.21
N PRO A 78 1.59 -19.93 6.32
CA PRO A 78 0.13 -19.73 6.43
C PRO A 78 -0.49 -18.74 5.42
N ALA A 79 0.29 -17.84 4.83
CA ALA A 79 -0.20 -16.81 3.92
C ALA A 79 -0.04 -17.18 2.44
N SER A 80 1.07 -17.83 2.08
CA SER A 80 1.47 -18.00 0.67
C SER A 80 2.31 -19.25 0.39
N GLY A 81 2.38 -20.21 1.32
CA GLY A 81 3.29 -21.35 1.22
C GLY A 81 2.69 -22.65 0.70
N LEU A 82 1.42 -22.67 0.28
CA LEU A 82 0.76 -23.91 -0.15
C LEU A 82 1.16 -24.29 -1.58
N HIS A 83 1.76 -25.47 -1.73
CA HIS A 83 1.86 -26.17 -3.00
C HIS A 83 0.72 -27.19 -3.10
N THR A 84 -0.05 -27.19 -4.18
CA THR A 84 -1.24 -28.06 -4.34
C THR A 84 -1.55 -28.35 -5.80
N THR A 85 -2.61 -29.12 -6.05
CA THR A 85 -3.15 -29.44 -7.38
C THR A 85 -4.62 -29.04 -7.47
N ALA A 86 -5.12 -28.88 -8.70
CA ALA A 86 -6.54 -28.62 -8.90
C ALA A 86 -7.45 -29.76 -8.41
N ALA A 87 -6.97 -31.02 -8.47
CA ALA A 87 -7.72 -32.17 -7.98
C ALA A 87 -7.86 -32.16 -6.45
N ASP A 88 -6.80 -31.83 -5.72
CA ASP A 88 -6.84 -31.68 -4.26
C ASP A 88 -7.74 -30.51 -3.85
N MET A 89 -7.60 -29.35 -4.51
CA MET A 89 -8.44 -28.18 -4.22
C MET A 89 -9.92 -28.39 -4.56
N ALA A 90 -10.24 -29.25 -5.54
CA ALA A 90 -11.62 -29.65 -5.80
C ALA A 90 -12.26 -30.35 -4.59
N ARG A 91 -11.49 -31.09 -3.79
CA ARG A 91 -11.98 -31.74 -2.56
C ARG A 91 -12.27 -30.72 -1.47
N LEU A 92 -11.45 -29.67 -1.36
CA LEU A 92 -11.73 -28.55 -0.46
C LEU A 92 -12.98 -27.77 -0.90
N LEU A 93 -13.14 -27.49 -2.20
CA LEU A 93 -14.35 -26.88 -2.76
C LEU A 93 -15.60 -27.72 -2.45
N GLN A 94 -15.53 -29.05 -2.61
CA GLN A 94 -16.61 -29.95 -2.24
C GLN A 94 -16.96 -29.87 -0.75
N ALA A 95 -15.96 -29.80 0.13
CA ALA A 95 -16.20 -29.63 1.56
C ALA A 95 -16.96 -28.33 1.86
N HIS A 96 -16.62 -27.24 1.18
CA HIS A 96 -17.35 -25.98 1.31
C HIS A 96 -18.79 -26.05 0.79
N LEU A 97 -19.01 -26.67 -0.37
CA LEU A 97 -20.34 -26.72 -1.02
C LEU A 97 -21.29 -27.75 -0.39
N ASN A 98 -20.74 -28.79 0.26
CA ASN A 98 -21.50 -29.89 0.84
C ASN A 98 -21.55 -29.83 2.37
N ASN A 99 -21.58 -28.63 2.95
CA ASN A 99 -21.68 -28.39 4.40
C ASN A 99 -20.66 -29.20 5.22
N GLY A 100 -19.44 -29.32 4.70
CA GLY A 100 -18.30 -29.96 5.35
C GLY A 100 -18.17 -31.47 5.11
N VAL A 101 -18.95 -32.04 4.19
CA VAL A 101 -18.94 -33.49 3.89
C VAL A 101 -18.27 -33.78 2.55
N VAL A 102 -17.32 -34.72 2.54
CA VAL A 102 -16.67 -35.25 1.33
C VAL A 102 -16.65 -36.77 1.42
N ASP A 103 -17.04 -37.46 0.36
CA ASP A 103 -17.14 -38.94 0.31
C ASP A 103 -17.93 -39.58 1.47
N GLY A 104 -18.92 -38.85 2.00
CA GLY A 104 -19.77 -39.30 3.11
C GLY A 104 -19.17 -39.07 4.51
N GLU A 105 -17.95 -38.56 4.60
CA GLU A 105 -17.31 -38.21 5.87
C GLU A 105 -17.36 -36.70 6.12
N ARG A 106 -17.64 -36.33 7.37
CA ARG A 106 -17.68 -34.93 7.80
C ARG A 106 -16.29 -34.48 8.24
N ILE A 107 -15.69 -33.58 7.47
CA ILE A 107 -14.38 -33.00 7.75
C ILE A 107 -14.49 -31.60 8.39
N LEU A 108 -15.52 -30.84 8.02
CA LEU A 108 -15.86 -29.56 8.65
C LEU A 108 -17.23 -29.65 9.31
N SER A 109 -17.41 -29.02 10.47
CA SER A 109 -18.76 -28.86 11.02
C SER A 109 -19.55 -27.89 10.15
N GLU A 110 -20.87 -28.10 10.05
CA GLU A 110 -21.77 -27.20 9.32
C GLU A 110 -21.65 -25.77 9.85
N SER A 111 -21.60 -25.58 11.17
CA SER A 111 -21.38 -24.28 11.79
C SER A 111 -20.02 -23.64 11.43
N ALA A 112 -18.99 -24.45 11.14
CA ALA A 112 -17.70 -23.93 10.68
C ALA A 112 -17.80 -23.47 9.22
N VAL A 113 -18.49 -24.22 8.36
CA VAL A 113 -18.76 -23.80 6.97
C VAL A 113 -19.57 -22.51 6.95
N ASP A 114 -20.64 -22.43 7.74
CA ASP A 114 -21.45 -21.21 7.90
C ASP A 114 -20.59 -20.04 8.36
N ALA A 115 -19.72 -20.27 9.35
CA ALA A 115 -18.80 -19.24 9.82
C ALA A 115 -17.79 -18.83 8.75
N MET A 116 -17.28 -19.75 7.93
CA MET A 116 -16.36 -19.43 6.85
C MET A 116 -17.03 -18.61 5.75
N HIS A 117 -18.30 -18.88 5.47
CA HIS A 117 -19.08 -18.20 4.44
C HIS A 117 -19.80 -16.96 4.94
N ARG A 118 -19.90 -16.71 6.25
CA ARG A 118 -20.54 -15.50 6.78
C ARG A 118 -19.76 -14.24 6.39
N GLN A 119 -20.46 -13.17 6.01
CA GLN A 119 -19.89 -11.81 5.93
C GLN A 119 -19.49 -11.34 7.34
N TRP A 120 -18.19 -11.23 7.60
CA TRP A 120 -17.63 -10.75 8.87
C TRP A 120 -17.40 -9.25 8.88
N PHE A 121 -17.19 -8.66 7.71
CA PHE A 121 -16.96 -7.24 7.54
C PHE A 121 -17.48 -6.77 6.19
N THR A 122 -18.15 -5.61 6.16
CA THR A 122 -18.37 -4.85 4.94
C THR A 122 -18.10 -3.38 5.22
N PRO A 123 -17.42 -2.63 4.31
CA PRO A 123 -17.14 -1.23 4.53
C PRO A 123 -18.40 -0.35 4.43
N HIS A 124 -19.46 -0.84 3.77
CA HIS A 124 -20.78 -0.22 3.64
C HIS A 124 -21.85 -1.29 3.34
N GLU A 125 -23.09 -1.13 3.79
CA GLU A 125 -24.14 -2.16 3.62
C GLU A 125 -24.52 -2.46 2.15
N GLN A 126 -24.26 -1.51 1.24
CA GLN A 126 -24.44 -1.67 -0.22
C GLN A 126 -23.16 -2.13 -0.95
N MET A 127 -22.15 -2.58 -0.20
CA MET A 127 -20.90 -3.09 -0.76
C MET A 127 -20.64 -4.53 -0.37
N ASP A 128 -19.92 -5.21 -1.26
CA ASP A 128 -19.35 -6.51 -0.96
C ASP A 128 -18.34 -6.44 0.19
N GLY A 129 -18.29 -7.53 0.94
CA GLY A 129 -17.53 -7.64 2.17
C GLY A 129 -16.40 -8.68 2.13
N MET A 130 -16.05 -9.11 3.33
CA MET A 130 -15.11 -10.19 3.60
C MET A 130 -15.80 -11.25 4.42
N ALA A 131 -15.73 -12.48 3.92
CA ALA A 131 -15.93 -13.70 4.68
C ALA A 131 -14.64 -14.10 5.42
N PHE A 132 -14.60 -15.29 6.02
CA PHE A 132 -13.43 -15.74 6.76
C PHE A 132 -12.30 -16.14 5.81
N GLY A 133 -11.42 -15.20 5.48
CA GLY A 133 -10.32 -15.43 4.52
C GLY A 133 -10.80 -15.59 3.08
N LEU A 134 -12.00 -15.09 2.74
CA LEU A 134 -12.56 -15.09 1.40
C LEU A 134 -13.15 -13.70 1.12
N PHE A 135 -12.87 -13.16 -0.06
CA PHE A 135 -13.50 -11.96 -0.59
C PHE A 135 -14.92 -12.30 -1.04
N GLU A 136 -15.89 -11.48 -0.65
CA GLU A 136 -17.20 -11.55 -1.25
C GLU A 136 -17.23 -10.74 -2.53
N ARG A 137 -18.05 -11.20 -3.47
CA ARG A 137 -18.42 -10.47 -4.66
C ARG A 137 -19.86 -10.81 -5.01
N THR A 138 -20.67 -9.82 -5.25
CA THR A 138 -22.03 -10.00 -5.75
C THR A 138 -22.04 -9.71 -7.24
N ARG A 139 -22.75 -10.53 -8.01
CA ARG A 139 -22.89 -10.36 -9.45
C ARG A 139 -24.32 -10.68 -9.86
N GLY A 140 -25.10 -9.65 -10.18
CA GLY A 140 -26.55 -9.78 -10.26
C GLY A 140 -27.11 -10.28 -8.92
N ASP A 141 -27.93 -11.33 -8.95
CA ASP A 141 -28.49 -11.96 -7.74
C ASP A 141 -27.58 -13.06 -7.16
N THR A 142 -26.43 -13.33 -7.79
CA THR A 142 -25.55 -14.44 -7.41
C THR A 142 -24.41 -13.96 -6.52
N ARG A 143 -24.28 -14.57 -5.36
CA ARG A 143 -23.18 -14.33 -4.43
C ARG A 143 -22.00 -15.24 -4.76
N ILE A 144 -20.81 -14.66 -4.74
CA ILE A 144 -19.53 -15.32 -4.98
C ILE A 144 -18.66 -15.11 -3.74
N VAL A 145 -18.07 -16.18 -3.22
CA VAL A 145 -17.04 -16.13 -2.16
C VAL A 145 -15.75 -16.69 -2.74
N ARG A 146 -14.68 -15.89 -2.76
CA ARG A 146 -13.48 -16.20 -3.54
C ARG A 146 -12.18 -15.76 -2.89
N HIS A 147 -11.07 -16.28 -3.37
CA HIS A 147 -9.73 -15.78 -3.06
C HIS A 147 -8.86 -15.93 -4.30
N ASP A 148 -8.12 -14.87 -4.64
CA ASP A 148 -7.12 -14.92 -5.70
C ASP A 148 -5.73 -15.20 -5.13
N GLY A 149 -4.82 -15.67 -5.97
CA GLY A 149 -3.44 -15.91 -5.56
C GLY A 149 -2.50 -15.55 -6.67
N GLY A 150 -1.34 -15.01 -6.28
CA GLY A 150 -0.37 -14.47 -7.21
C GLY A 150 1.02 -14.55 -6.63
N VAL A 151 1.87 -15.38 -7.25
CA VAL A 151 3.33 -15.38 -7.04
C VAL A 151 3.99 -15.28 -8.41
N PRO A 152 5.30 -14.95 -8.51
CA PRO A 152 5.96 -14.89 -9.81
C PRO A 152 5.64 -16.14 -10.66
N GLN A 153 5.21 -15.91 -11.91
CA GLN A 153 4.78 -16.91 -12.89
C GLN A 153 3.50 -17.72 -12.56
N PHE A 154 2.92 -17.66 -11.37
CA PHE A 154 1.70 -18.40 -11.04
C PHE A 154 0.56 -17.48 -10.62
N ALA A 155 -0.62 -17.75 -11.16
CA ALA A 155 -1.86 -17.08 -10.76
C ALA A 155 -2.93 -18.12 -10.47
N THR A 156 -3.71 -17.92 -9.40
CA THR A 156 -4.79 -18.83 -9.01
C THR A 156 -6.11 -18.08 -8.80
N GLU A 157 -7.21 -18.80 -9.00
CA GLU A 157 -8.53 -18.45 -8.49
C GLU A 157 -9.04 -19.61 -7.63
N PHE A 158 -9.59 -19.29 -6.47
CA PHE A 158 -10.51 -20.15 -5.73
C PHE A 158 -11.83 -19.40 -5.63
N ALA A 159 -12.93 -19.97 -6.14
CA ALA A 159 -14.23 -19.32 -6.08
C ALA A 159 -15.35 -20.33 -5.80
N LEU A 160 -16.33 -19.90 -5.02
CA LEU A 160 -17.53 -20.63 -4.66
C LEU A 160 -18.75 -19.78 -5.01
N LEU A 161 -19.74 -20.40 -5.65
CA LEU A 161 -21.09 -19.88 -5.83
C LEU A 161 -22.00 -20.82 -5.04
N PRO A 162 -22.14 -20.62 -3.71
CA PRO A 162 -22.80 -21.60 -2.84
C PRO A 162 -24.24 -21.90 -3.26
N GLU A 163 -24.99 -20.88 -3.67
CA GLU A 163 -26.39 -20.97 -4.07
C GLU A 163 -26.57 -21.77 -5.37
N GLU A 164 -25.56 -21.77 -6.25
CA GLU A 164 -25.55 -22.53 -7.49
C GLU A 164 -24.94 -23.94 -7.33
N GLY A 165 -24.33 -24.23 -6.17
CA GLY A 165 -23.59 -25.48 -5.95
C GLY A 165 -22.35 -25.61 -6.83
N VAL A 166 -21.74 -24.49 -7.24
CA VAL A 166 -20.61 -24.45 -8.17
C VAL A 166 -19.34 -23.97 -7.46
N GLY A 167 -18.22 -24.64 -7.75
CA GLY A 167 -16.89 -24.25 -7.29
C GLY A 167 -15.89 -24.25 -8.42
N LEU A 168 -14.95 -23.30 -8.39
CA LEU A 168 -13.85 -23.18 -9.33
C LEU A 168 -12.53 -23.12 -8.56
N PHE A 169 -11.60 -23.97 -8.97
CA PHE A 169 -10.19 -23.73 -8.69
C PHE A 169 -9.43 -23.81 -10.01
N VAL A 170 -8.71 -22.75 -10.34
CA VAL A 170 -7.82 -22.72 -11.50
C VAL A 170 -6.45 -22.22 -11.06
N VAL A 171 -5.42 -22.83 -11.62
CA VAL A 171 -4.03 -22.38 -11.52
C VAL A 171 -3.47 -22.26 -12.93
N ALA A 172 -2.85 -21.13 -13.22
CA ALA A 172 -2.14 -20.88 -14.46
C ALA A 172 -0.66 -20.65 -14.17
N HIS A 173 0.21 -21.11 -15.07
CA HIS A 173 1.66 -20.92 -15.01
C HIS A 173 2.15 -20.28 -16.31
N GLY A 174 3.08 -19.33 -16.19
CA GLY A 174 3.75 -18.65 -17.31
C GLY A 174 3.54 -17.15 -17.31
N SER A 175 4.01 -16.48 -18.38
CA SER A 175 3.94 -15.02 -18.50
C SER A 175 2.51 -14.48 -18.59
N GLU A 176 1.59 -15.27 -19.14
CA GLU A 176 0.16 -14.92 -19.31
C GLU A 176 -0.73 -15.49 -18.19
N ALA A 177 -0.14 -16.00 -17.10
CA ALA A 177 -0.88 -16.72 -16.07
C ALA A 177 -2.06 -15.92 -15.51
N TYR A 178 -1.87 -14.62 -15.23
CA TYR A 178 -2.93 -13.76 -14.71
C TYR A 178 -4.11 -13.63 -15.67
N ASN A 179 -3.84 -13.32 -16.94
CA ASN A 179 -4.88 -13.16 -17.96
C ASN A 179 -5.63 -14.47 -18.19
N ALA A 180 -4.90 -15.57 -18.37
CA ALA A 180 -5.49 -16.89 -18.58
C ALA A 180 -6.36 -17.35 -17.40
N LYS A 181 -5.91 -17.11 -16.16
CA LYS A 181 -6.70 -17.35 -14.95
C LYS A 181 -7.99 -16.55 -14.97
N GLN A 182 -7.90 -15.26 -15.30
CA GLN A 182 -9.02 -14.33 -15.28
C GLN A 182 -10.08 -14.71 -16.34
N ASP A 183 -9.66 -15.03 -17.57
CA ASP A 183 -10.56 -15.46 -18.65
C ASP A 183 -11.38 -16.71 -18.27
N VAL A 184 -10.75 -17.67 -17.58
CA VAL A 184 -11.44 -18.89 -17.11
C VAL A 184 -12.46 -18.56 -16.00
N ALA A 185 -12.07 -17.71 -15.05
CA ALA A 185 -12.96 -17.28 -13.98
C ALA A 185 -14.17 -16.50 -14.53
N ASP A 186 -13.93 -15.55 -15.43
CA ASP A 186 -14.99 -14.74 -16.03
C ASP A 186 -15.94 -15.58 -16.88
N ALA A 187 -15.42 -16.54 -17.67
CA ALA A 187 -16.28 -17.46 -18.41
C ALA A 187 -17.18 -18.31 -17.50
N LEU A 188 -16.68 -18.72 -16.34
CA LEU A 188 -17.50 -19.43 -15.34
C LEU A 188 -18.53 -18.50 -14.71
N PHE A 189 -18.14 -17.30 -14.30
CA PHE A 189 -19.07 -16.33 -13.74
C PHE A 189 -20.13 -15.90 -14.76
N ASP A 190 -19.81 -15.74 -16.04
CA ASP A 190 -20.79 -15.42 -17.10
C ASP A 190 -21.84 -16.50 -17.26
N ARG A 191 -21.45 -17.75 -17.01
CA ARG A 191 -22.33 -18.90 -17.14
C ARG A 191 -23.26 -19.10 -15.95
N TYR A 192 -22.79 -18.82 -14.73
CA TYR A 192 -23.50 -19.15 -13.48
C TYR A 192 -23.91 -17.94 -12.64
N ALA A 193 -23.38 -16.76 -12.94
CA ALA A 193 -23.73 -15.47 -12.35
C ALA A 193 -23.89 -14.42 -13.46
N PRO A 194 -24.78 -14.64 -14.44
CA PRO A 194 -24.96 -13.71 -15.55
C PRO A 194 -25.51 -12.38 -15.03
N VAL A 195 -24.93 -11.27 -15.49
CA VAL A 195 -25.49 -9.93 -15.26
C VAL A 195 -26.27 -9.53 -16.49
N ASP A 196 -27.47 -8.97 -16.28
CA ASP A 196 -28.27 -8.39 -17.35
C ASP A 196 -27.57 -7.12 -17.86
N SER A 197 -26.62 -7.30 -18.78
CA SER A 197 -25.91 -6.24 -19.45
C SER A 197 -26.79 -5.67 -20.56
N SER A 198 -27.89 -5.01 -20.17
CA SER A 198 -28.78 -4.33 -21.11
C SER A 198 -28.08 -3.21 -21.90
N GLY A 199 -26.82 -2.90 -21.58
CA GLY A 199 -26.05 -1.83 -22.21
C GLY A 199 -26.62 -0.44 -21.92
N GLN A 200 -27.60 -0.34 -21.01
CA GLN A 200 -28.13 0.94 -20.56
C GLN A 200 -27.11 1.61 -19.66
N ARG A 201 -26.46 2.62 -20.22
CA ARG A 201 -25.64 3.55 -19.47
C ARG A 201 -26.53 4.29 -18.47
N ARG A 202 -26.23 4.17 -17.17
CA ARG A 202 -26.93 4.92 -16.12
C ARG A 202 -26.76 6.42 -16.36
N SER A 203 -27.81 7.17 -16.09
CA SER A 203 -27.84 8.63 -16.24
C SER A 203 -28.10 9.28 -14.89
N PRO A 204 -27.46 10.42 -14.59
CA PRO A 204 -27.66 11.12 -13.33
C PRO A 204 -29.08 11.67 -13.20
N ASP A 205 -29.65 11.62 -12.00
CA ASP A 205 -30.92 12.24 -11.64
C ASP A 205 -30.70 13.59 -10.92
N GLY A 206 -29.82 14.40 -11.49
CA GLY A 206 -29.42 15.70 -10.94
C GLY A 206 -28.01 15.74 -10.36
N THR A 207 -27.69 16.87 -9.73
CA THR A 207 -26.41 17.09 -9.06
C THR A 207 -26.43 16.42 -7.68
N PRO A 208 -25.35 15.71 -7.30
CA PRO A 208 -25.26 15.07 -5.99
C PRO A 208 -25.44 16.05 -4.83
N GLU A 209 -26.05 15.58 -3.74
CA GLU A 209 -26.36 16.45 -2.57
C GLU A 209 -25.09 17.07 -1.96
N HIS A 210 -24.00 16.29 -1.91
CA HIS A 210 -22.72 16.68 -1.32
C HIS A 210 -21.67 17.08 -2.38
N ALA A 211 -22.09 17.56 -3.55
CA ALA A 211 -21.19 17.75 -4.70
C ALA A 211 -19.92 18.57 -4.41
N ASP A 212 -20.02 19.59 -3.55
CA ASP A 212 -18.90 20.46 -3.16
C ASP A 212 -17.87 19.76 -2.26
N GLU A 213 -18.26 18.71 -1.54
CA GLU A 213 -17.42 17.98 -0.58
C GLU A 213 -16.75 16.74 -1.20
N LEU A 214 -17.39 16.15 -2.22
CA LEU A 214 -16.87 14.97 -2.93
C LEU A 214 -15.58 15.28 -3.71
N GLY A 215 -15.43 16.52 -4.17
CA GLY A 215 -14.28 16.96 -4.98
C GLY A 215 -12.97 16.95 -4.20
N GLY A 216 -11.96 16.23 -4.69
CA GLY A 216 -10.68 16.18 -4.01
C GLY A 216 -9.72 15.12 -4.52
N ARG A 217 -8.59 14.98 -3.83
CA ARG A 217 -7.63 13.91 -4.05
C ARG A 217 -7.66 12.96 -2.86
N TYR A 218 -7.80 11.68 -3.14
CA TYR A 218 -7.93 10.62 -2.16
C TYR A 218 -6.74 9.66 -2.25
N ARG A 219 -6.08 9.38 -1.13
CA ARG A 219 -4.89 8.52 -1.07
C ARG A 219 -5.25 7.19 -0.41
N SER A 220 -4.73 6.08 -0.96
CA SER A 220 -4.99 4.76 -0.39
C SER A 220 -4.53 4.70 1.07
N VAL A 221 -5.39 4.18 1.92
CA VAL A 221 -5.12 4.04 3.35
C VAL A 221 -4.21 2.84 3.66
N ASN A 222 -3.94 1.97 2.69
CA ASN A 222 -3.22 0.70 2.90
C ASN A 222 -1.78 0.85 3.41
N ALA A 223 -1.21 2.07 3.47
CA ALA A 223 0.15 2.27 3.95
C ALA A 223 0.46 3.67 4.51
N THR A 224 -0.55 4.51 4.74
CA THR A 224 -0.34 5.93 5.08
C THR A 224 -0.09 6.19 6.56
N ASP A 225 -0.53 5.28 7.44
CA ASP A 225 -0.43 5.43 8.90
C ASP A 225 0.77 4.72 9.54
N THR A 226 1.68 4.14 8.76
CA THR A 226 2.83 3.45 9.38
C THR A 226 3.85 4.45 9.91
N VAL A 227 4.37 4.18 11.11
CA VAL A 227 5.52 4.90 11.68
C VAL A 227 6.84 4.52 11.00
N SER A 228 6.83 3.58 10.05
CA SER A 228 8.01 3.07 9.35
C SER A 228 8.35 3.94 8.13
N SER A 229 9.55 3.74 7.59
CA SER A 229 9.98 4.35 6.33
C SER A 229 9.25 3.80 5.10
N GLU A 230 8.44 2.75 5.23
CA GLU A 230 7.65 2.17 4.14
C GLU A 230 6.60 3.14 3.59
N ARG A 231 6.21 4.16 4.38
CA ARG A 231 5.32 5.24 3.94
C ARG A 231 5.79 5.84 2.61
N ILE A 232 7.11 5.98 2.39
CA ILE A 232 7.63 6.49 1.11
C ILE A 232 7.39 5.50 -0.03
N VAL A 233 7.44 4.20 0.22
CA VAL A 233 7.37 3.21 -0.84
C VAL A 233 5.95 3.08 -1.32
N PHE A 234 5.04 2.91 -0.38
CA PHE A 234 3.65 2.82 -0.74
C PHE A 234 3.07 4.17 -1.15
N GLY A 235 3.50 5.27 -0.51
CA GLY A 235 3.02 6.61 -0.89
C GLY A 235 3.57 7.14 -2.21
N LEU A 236 4.75 6.71 -2.66
CA LEU A 236 5.34 7.15 -3.94
C LEU A 236 5.18 6.14 -5.08
N PHE A 237 5.28 4.84 -4.79
CA PHE A 237 5.44 3.82 -5.84
C PHE A 237 4.21 2.93 -6.04
N THR A 238 3.33 2.77 -5.05
CA THR A 238 2.19 1.83 -5.18
C THR A 238 0.82 2.48 -4.95
N GLY A 239 0.74 3.59 -4.23
CA GLY A 239 -0.49 4.33 -3.98
C GLY A 239 -0.77 5.31 -5.11
N GLN A 240 -1.50 4.87 -6.15
CA GLN A 240 -2.10 5.79 -7.11
C GLN A 240 -3.30 6.47 -6.43
N PRO A 241 -3.25 7.78 -6.17
CA PRO A 241 -4.38 8.48 -5.59
C PRO A 241 -5.54 8.52 -6.60
N ILE A 242 -6.75 8.68 -6.08
CA ILE A 242 -7.95 8.92 -6.86
C ILE A 242 -8.23 10.42 -6.83
N ASP A 243 -8.26 11.05 -7.99
CA ASP A 243 -8.78 12.41 -8.13
C ASP A 243 -10.27 12.31 -8.45
N ALA A 244 -11.12 12.91 -7.61
CA ALA A 244 -12.56 12.90 -7.77
C ALA A 244 -13.07 14.31 -8.01
N ARG A 245 -14.05 14.45 -8.91
CA ARG A 245 -14.75 15.70 -9.19
C ARG A 245 -16.17 15.44 -9.66
N VAL A 246 -17.09 16.32 -9.32
CA VAL A 246 -18.45 16.30 -9.89
C VAL A 246 -18.46 17.13 -11.17
N ALA A 247 -18.98 16.55 -12.25
CA ALA A 247 -19.17 17.22 -13.54
C ALA A 247 -20.45 18.06 -13.55
N ASP A 248 -20.56 18.99 -14.50
CA ASP A 248 -21.70 19.90 -14.62
C ASP A 248 -23.06 19.18 -14.83
N ASP A 249 -23.03 17.95 -15.32
CA ASP A 249 -24.21 17.11 -15.53
C ASP A 249 -24.57 16.24 -14.31
N GLY A 250 -23.86 16.38 -13.20
CA GLY A 250 -24.11 15.64 -11.95
C GLY A 250 -23.36 14.31 -11.84
N ARG A 251 -22.60 13.89 -12.86
CA ARG A 251 -21.77 12.69 -12.72
C ARG A 251 -20.57 12.93 -11.81
N LEU A 252 -20.26 11.95 -10.98
CA LEU A 252 -18.97 11.88 -10.33
C LEU A 252 -17.97 11.28 -11.32
N ILE A 253 -16.81 11.93 -11.47
CA ILE A 253 -15.70 11.44 -12.28
C ILE A 253 -14.55 11.12 -11.34
N THR A 254 -14.02 9.89 -11.44
CA THR A 254 -12.82 9.49 -10.73
C THR A 254 -11.69 9.19 -11.71
N GLU A 255 -10.49 9.68 -11.41
CA GLU A 255 -9.28 9.48 -12.21
C GLU A 255 -8.21 8.82 -11.34
N GLN A 256 -7.67 7.68 -11.80
CA GLN A 256 -6.63 6.93 -11.10
C GLN A 256 -5.61 6.37 -12.11
N GLY A 257 -4.44 6.98 -12.17
CA GLY A 257 -3.46 6.67 -13.23
C GLY A 257 -4.04 6.99 -14.61
N ASP A 258 -4.09 5.99 -15.49
CA ASP A 258 -4.68 6.12 -16.84
C ASP A 258 -6.18 5.74 -16.88
N ARG A 259 -6.77 5.36 -15.74
CA ARG A 259 -8.17 4.96 -15.65
C ARG A 259 -9.05 6.17 -15.30
N THR A 260 -10.13 6.34 -16.06
CA THR A 260 -11.22 7.27 -15.74
C THR A 260 -12.51 6.48 -15.66
N ASP A 261 -13.20 6.59 -14.54
CA ASP A 261 -14.51 5.98 -14.34
C ASP A 261 -15.54 7.09 -14.06
N GLU A 262 -16.77 6.85 -14.50
CA GLU A 262 -17.90 7.77 -14.28
C GLU A 262 -18.96 7.06 -13.44
N TRP A 263 -19.56 7.83 -12.54
CA TRP A 263 -20.50 7.30 -11.55
C TRP A 263 -21.72 8.20 -11.42
N VAL A 264 -22.82 7.58 -11.04
CA VAL A 264 -24.10 8.24 -10.78
C VAL A 264 -24.49 7.97 -9.34
N GLU A 265 -24.88 9.02 -8.62
CA GLU A 265 -25.43 8.87 -7.27
C GLU A 265 -26.78 8.14 -7.36
N VAL A 266 -26.93 7.05 -6.60
CA VAL A 266 -28.17 6.26 -6.50
C VAL A 266 -28.83 6.39 -5.14
N ASP A 267 -28.01 6.61 -4.10
CA ASP A 267 -28.40 6.97 -2.74
C ASP A 267 -27.37 7.99 -2.22
N PRO A 268 -27.68 8.79 -1.17
CA PRO A 268 -26.74 9.77 -0.65
C PRO A 268 -25.35 9.17 -0.36
N LEU A 269 -24.32 9.72 -0.98
CA LEU A 269 -22.92 9.26 -0.89
C LEU A 269 -22.64 7.87 -1.49
N VAL A 270 -23.60 7.27 -2.20
CA VAL A 270 -23.49 5.95 -2.83
C VAL A 270 -23.66 6.07 -4.33
N PHE A 271 -22.65 5.60 -5.04
CA PHE A 271 -22.50 5.81 -6.47
C PHE A 271 -22.38 4.47 -7.20
N GLU A 272 -23.12 4.31 -8.28
CA GLU A 272 -22.99 3.18 -9.19
C GLU A 272 -22.25 3.59 -10.46
N HIS A 273 -21.39 2.69 -10.95
CA HIS A 273 -20.67 2.93 -12.20
C HIS A 273 -21.66 3.03 -13.37
N VAL A 274 -21.43 3.96 -14.30
CA VAL A 274 -22.34 4.22 -15.43
C VAL A 274 -22.60 3.00 -16.33
N GLU A 275 -21.61 2.12 -16.47
CA GLU A 275 -21.63 0.97 -17.39
C GLU A 275 -21.37 -0.40 -16.73
N LYS A 276 -20.86 -0.42 -15.50
CA LYS A 276 -20.35 -1.65 -14.85
C LYS A 276 -21.20 -1.93 -13.61
N ASP A 277 -21.16 -3.19 -13.19
CA ASP A 277 -21.72 -3.63 -11.91
C ASP A 277 -20.67 -3.39 -10.82
N SER A 278 -20.58 -2.14 -10.36
CA SER A 278 -19.59 -1.70 -9.37
C SER A 278 -20.12 -0.50 -8.61
N THR A 279 -19.87 -0.51 -7.30
CA THR A 279 -20.32 0.51 -6.36
C THR A 279 -19.13 1.25 -5.76
N LEU A 280 -19.25 2.56 -5.65
CA LEU A 280 -18.33 3.47 -5.00
C LEU A 280 -19.08 4.21 -3.89
N VAL A 281 -18.51 4.31 -2.69
CA VAL A 281 -19.18 4.93 -1.54
C VAL A 281 -18.26 5.96 -0.91
N PHE A 282 -18.82 7.09 -0.51
CA PHE A 282 -18.12 8.03 0.36
C PHE A 282 -18.53 7.83 1.81
N ARG A 283 -17.55 7.89 2.72
CA ARG A 283 -17.81 7.82 4.15
C ARG A 283 -17.71 9.22 4.75
N GLU A 284 -18.74 9.57 5.49
CA GLU A 284 -18.81 10.77 6.29
C GLU A 284 -18.33 10.51 7.73
N THR A 285 -17.70 11.50 8.36
CA THR A 285 -17.45 11.51 9.80
C THR A 285 -17.63 12.93 10.30
N ASP A 286 -18.50 13.12 11.31
CA ASP A 286 -18.82 14.42 11.89
C ASP A 286 -19.30 15.49 10.89
N GLY A 287 -20.07 15.12 9.85
CA GLY A 287 -20.59 16.07 8.86
C GLY A 287 -19.71 16.28 7.63
N GLU A 288 -18.55 15.61 7.55
CA GLU A 288 -17.57 15.83 6.49
C GLU A 288 -17.22 14.53 5.77
N VAL A 289 -17.15 14.57 4.44
CA VAL A 289 -16.64 13.47 3.63
C VAL A 289 -15.16 13.25 3.92
N THR A 290 -14.82 12.10 4.50
CA THR A 290 -13.43 11.77 4.91
C THR A 290 -12.79 10.71 4.04
N HIS A 291 -13.57 9.76 3.53
CA HIS A 291 -13.05 8.65 2.75
C HIS A 291 -13.88 8.36 1.51
N LEU A 292 -13.19 7.81 0.50
CA LEU A 292 -13.76 7.16 -0.66
C LEU A 292 -13.46 5.66 -0.55
N LEU A 293 -14.48 4.84 -0.74
CA LEU A 293 -14.46 3.39 -0.66
C LEU A 293 -14.72 2.82 -2.06
N ASP A 294 -13.82 1.96 -2.53
CA ASP A 294 -13.91 1.24 -3.82
C ASP A 294 -13.73 -0.26 -3.54
N GLY A 295 -14.86 -0.96 -3.39
CA GLY A 295 -14.90 -2.28 -2.77
C GLY A 295 -14.30 -2.26 -1.36
N LEU A 296 -13.38 -3.17 -1.08
CA LEU A 296 -12.66 -3.22 0.21
C LEU A 296 -11.51 -2.23 0.31
N ASN A 297 -11.17 -1.53 -0.78
CA ASN A 297 -10.13 -0.51 -0.73
C ASN A 297 -10.71 0.78 -0.19
N ALA A 298 -9.98 1.40 0.73
CA ALA A 298 -10.32 2.69 1.28
C ALA A 298 -9.26 3.73 0.93
N TYR A 299 -9.72 4.96 0.72
CA TYR A 299 -8.90 6.10 0.36
C TYR A 299 -9.30 7.29 1.24
N GLU A 300 -8.33 7.90 1.92
CA GLU A 300 -8.56 9.10 2.74
C GLU A 300 -8.44 10.36 1.87
N GLN A 301 -9.29 11.35 2.10
CA GLN A 301 -9.15 12.65 1.44
C GLN A 301 -7.88 13.36 1.96
N ILE A 302 -7.05 13.89 1.06
CA ILE A 302 -5.78 14.54 1.43
C ILE A 302 -5.75 16.03 1.06
N GLY A 303 -5.18 16.82 1.96
CA GLY A 303 -5.00 18.26 1.74
C GLY A 303 -3.94 18.58 0.67
N TYR A 304 -3.98 19.79 0.12
CA TYR A 304 -3.02 20.25 -0.91
C TYR A 304 -1.55 20.07 -0.50
N HIS A 305 -1.21 20.28 0.77
CA HIS A 305 0.16 20.16 1.28
C HIS A 305 0.67 18.71 1.39
N GLU A 306 -0.23 17.73 1.35
CA GLU A 306 0.07 16.30 1.39
C GLU A 306 0.27 15.70 0.00
N GLN A 307 -0.17 16.42 -1.04
CA GLN A 307 -0.07 15.94 -2.41
C GLN A 307 1.40 15.89 -2.86
N LEU A 308 1.78 14.76 -3.44
CA LEU A 308 3.16 14.53 -3.87
C LEU A 308 3.65 15.57 -4.88
N SER A 309 2.79 16.03 -5.79
CA SER A 309 3.12 17.07 -6.78
C SER A 309 3.44 18.43 -6.13
N VAL A 310 2.81 18.74 -5.00
CA VAL A 310 3.06 19.97 -4.23
C VAL A 310 4.35 19.83 -3.46
N GLN A 311 4.52 18.72 -2.74
CA GLN A 311 5.73 18.42 -2.00
C GLN A 311 6.96 18.36 -2.89
N GLY A 312 6.85 17.78 -4.08
CA GLY A 312 7.93 17.73 -5.08
C GLY A 312 8.34 19.12 -5.57
N ARG A 313 7.38 20.02 -5.84
CA ARG A 313 7.67 21.42 -6.20
C ARG A 313 8.34 22.18 -5.07
N VAL A 314 7.85 22.00 -3.83
CA VAL A 314 8.47 22.59 -2.63
C VAL A 314 9.89 22.07 -2.44
N ALA A 315 10.11 20.76 -2.55
CA ALA A 315 11.41 20.13 -2.44
C ALA A 315 12.40 20.65 -3.50
N ALA A 316 11.96 20.77 -4.76
CA ALA A 316 12.79 21.27 -5.85
C ALA A 316 13.21 22.73 -5.60
N ALA A 317 12.25 23.61 -5.28
CA ALA A 317 12.53 25.02 -5.01
C ALA A 317 13.45 25.18 -3.77
N ALA A 318 13.16 24.46 -2.69
CA ALA A 318 13.95 24.49 -1.48
C ALA A 318 15.37 23.95 -1.70
N THR A 319 15.54 22.90 -2.51
CA THR A 319 16.86 22.35 -2.84
C THR A 319 17.71 23.39 -3.57
N VAL A 320 17.16 24.06 -4.59
CA VAL A 320 17.88 25.12 -5.31
C VAL A 320 18.32 26.23 -4.37
N ILE A 321 17.42 26.71 -3.51
CA ILE A 321 17.74 27.77 -2.53
C ILE A 321 18.79 27.30 -1.52
N ALA A 322 18.66 26.10 -0.96
CA ALA A 322 19.60 25.55 0.01
C ALA A 322 21.02 25.41 -0.56
N LEU A 323 21.13 24.95 -1.81
CA LEU A 323 22.41 24.82 -2.52
C LEU A 323 23.13 26.15 -2.73
N THR A 324 22.39 27.27 -2.81
CA THR A 324 23.02 28.60 -2.86
C THR A 324 23.83 28.93 -1.60
N GLY A 325 23.50 28.34 -0.44
CA GLY A 325 24.29 28.47 0.77
C GLY A 325 25.59 27.68 0.69
N LEU A 326 25.50 26.42 0.25
CA LEU A 326 26.63 25.49 0.18
C LEU A 326 27.67 25.90 -0.86
N VAL A 327 27.24 26.42 -2.02
CA VAL A 327 28.14 26.88 -3.09
C VAL A 327 28.42 28.38 -2.99
N GLY A 328 27.38 29.18 -2.73
CA GLY A 328 27.47 30.65 -2.79
C GLY A 328 28.27 31.25 -1.65
N TRP A 329 28.23 30.71 -0.43
CA TRP A 329 29.04 31.26 0.67
C TRP A 329 30.54 31.04 0.49
N PRO A 330 31.03 29.83 0.14
CA PRO A 330 32.44 29.63 -0.21
C PRO A 330 32.88 30.45 -1.42
N ALA A 331 32.08 30.47 -2.51
CA ALA A 331 32.39 31.25 -3.71
C ALA A 331 32.52 32.76 -3.39
N ALA A 332 31.56 33.32 -2.65
CA ALA A 332 31.62 34.72 -2.23
C ALA A 332 32.82 35.02 -1.31
N ARG A 333 33.24 34.05 -0.48
CA ARG A 333 34.46 34.18 0.34
C ARG A 333 35.71 34.16 -0.53
N GLY A 334 35.82 33.24 -1.48
CA GLY A 334 36.93 33.16 -2.44
C GLY A 334 37.05 34.41 -3.29
N TRP A 335 35.93 34.92 -3.80
CA TRP A 335 35.87 36.15 -4.59
C TRP A 335 36.27 37.39 -3.81
N ARG A 336 35.80 37.55 -2.56
CA ARG A 336 36.25 38.64 -1.68
C ARG A 336 37.75 38.56 -1.43
N ARG A 337 38.29 37.37 -1.17
CA ARG A 337 39.72 37.15 -0.97
C ARG A 337 40.54 37.50 -2.22
N TYR A 338 40.06 37.13 -3.40
CA TYR A 338 40.69 37.48 -4.68
C TYR A 338 40.73 39.01 -4.91
N ARG A 339 39.67 39.72 -4.52
CA ARG A 339 39.59 41.19 -4.60
C ARG A 339 40.25 41.94 -3.44
N GLY A 340 40.94 41.24 -2.53
CA GLY A 340 41.59 41.85 -1.36
C GLY A 340 40.62 42.39 -0.29
N GLY A 341 39.36 41.94 -0.28
CA GLY A 341 38.36 42.36 0.71
C GLY A 341 38.42 41.59 2.02
N ASP A 342 37.89 42.20 3.08
CA ASP A 342 37.89 41.64 4.43
C ASP A 342 37.07 40.35 4.57
N SER A 343 37.46 39.52 5.55
CA SER A 343 36.67 38.35 5.91
C SER A 343 35.37 38.76 6.60
N PRO A 344 34.26 38.04 6.35
CA PRO A 344 33.02 38.28 7.09
C PRO A 344 33.23 38.08 8.60
N PRO A 345 32.44 38.75 9.44
CA PRO A 345 32.52 38.61 10.89
C PRO A 345 32.47 37.15 11.36
N ALA A 346 33.11 36.85 12.48
CA ALA A 346 33.12 35.49 13.04
C ALA A 346 31.70 34.96 13.34
N SER A 347 30.76 35.84 13.71
CA SER A 347 29.34 35.50 13.91
C SER A 347 28.68 34.98 12.62
N VAL A 348 28.87 35.69 11.49
CA VAL A 348 28.36 35.30 10.17
C VAL A 348 29.01 33.99 9.72
N THR A 349 30.31 33.84 9.93
CA THR A 349 31.04 32.63 9.54
C THR A 349 30.53 31.40 10.30
N ARG A 350 30.36 31.50 11.63
CA ARG A 350 29.77 30.41 12.43
C ARG A 350 28.35 30.06 12.00
N ALA A 351 27.50 31.06 11.79
CA ALA A 351 26.13 30.84 11.35
C ALA A 351 26.06 30.09 10.01
N ARG A 352 26.92 30.46 9.04
CA ARG A 352 27.03 29.80 7.74
C ARG A 352 27.55 28.37 7.84
N TRP A 353 28.50 28.08 8.74
CA TRP A 353 28.94 26.71 8.99
C TRP A 353 27.83 25.84 9.57
N VAL A 354 27.06 26.36 10.53
CA VAL A 354 25.94 25.63 11.13
C VAL A 354 24.84 25.33 10.10
N ALA A 355 24.45 26.33 9.30
CA ALA A 355 23.48 26.12 8.22
C ALA A 355 24.04 25.21 7.12
N GLY A 356 25.31 25.37 6.76
CA GLY A 356 25.99 24.54 5.77
C GLY A 356 26.10 23.08 6.19
N ALA A 357 26.28 22.80 7.48
CA ALA A 357 26.27 21.44 8.02
C ALA A 357 24.88 20.79 7.88
N GLY A 358 23.80 21.54 8.11
CA GLY A 358 22.43 21.08 7.87
C GLY A 358 22.20 20.73 6.38
N VAL A 359 22.54 21.65 5.47
CA VAL A 359 22.40 21.42 4.02
C VAL A 359 23.28 20.26 3.53
N ALA A 360 24.52 20.15 4.03
CA ALA A 360 25.39 19.02 3.71
C ALA A 360 24.84 17.70 4.25
N GLY A 361 24.19 17.70 5.42
CA GLY A 361 23.49 16.55 5.97
C GLY A 361 22.38 16.03 5.06
N LEU A 362 21.60 16.92 4.43
CA LEU A 362 20.60 16.54 3.41
C LEU A 362 21.24 15.86 2.20
N LEU A 363 22.33 16.41 1.67
CA LEU A 363 23.04 15.82 0.53
C LEU A 363 23.62 14.44 0.86
N LEU A 364 24.25 14.31 2.04
CA LEU A 364 24.79 13.05 2.51
C LEU A 364 23.69 12.01 2.73
N PHE A 365 22.53 12.43 3.25
CA PHE A 365 21.37 11.55 3.36
C PHE A 365 20.92 11.02 2.01
N VAL A 366 20.73 11.89 1.00
CA VAL A 366 20.33 11.46 -0.34
C VAL A 366 21.34 10.47 -0.94
N LEU A 367 22.63 10.77 -0.83
CA LEU A 367 23.69 9.88 -1.33
C LEU A 367 23.70 8.53 -0.59
N ALA A 368 23.59 8.54 0.74
CA ALA A 368 23.55 7.33 1.54
C ALA A 368 22.29 6.50 1.25
N PHE A 369 21.13 7.14 1.14
CA PHE A 369 19.86 6.48 0.86
C PHE A 369 19.87 5.81 -0.52
N VAL A 370 20.38 6.49 -1.56
CA VAL A 370 20.53 5.93 -2.90
C VAL A 370 21.54 4.76 -2.88
N ALA A 371 22.70 4.94 -2.26
CA ALA A 371 23.72 3.89 -2.19
C ALA A 371 23.20 2.62 -1.49
N VAL A 372 22.47 2.79 -0.38
CA VAL A 372 21.87 1.66 0.35
C VAL A 372 20.75 1.02 -0.44
N SER A 373 19.91 1.81 -1.13
CA SER A 373 18.85 1.27 -1.99
C SER A 373 19.43 0.41 -3.13
N VAL A 374 20.51 0.87 -3.78
CA VAL A 374 21.23 0.10 -4.81
C VAL A 374 21.87 -1.14 -4.21
N ALA A 375 22.52 -1.02 -3.05
CA ALA A 375 23.16 -2.16 -2.39
C ALA A 375 22.12 -3.25 -2.06
N VAL A 376 20.97 -2.87 -1.51
CA VAL A 376 19.94 -3.84 -1.12
C VAL A 376 19.22 -4.44 -2.32
N THR A 377 18.88 -3.64 -3.34
CA THR A 377 18.30 -4.19 -4.59
C THR A 377 19.26 -5.17 -5.28
N SER A 378 20.57 -4.98 -5.15
CA SER A 378 21.58 -5.91 -5.68
C SER A 378 21.72 -7.23 -4.90
N MET A 379 21.15 -7.35 -3.69
CA MET A 379 21.24 -8.57 -2.87
C MET A 379 20.35 -9.72 -3.35
N GLY A 380 19.60 -9.55 -4.46
CA GLY A 380 18.78 -10.60 -5.05
C GLY A 380 17.57 -11.01 -4.21
N ARG A 381 17.24 -10.25 -3.17
CA ARG A 381 16.06 -10.42 -2.31
C ARG A 381 15.47 -9.03 -2.03
N PRO A 382 14.18 -8.78 -2.28
CA PRO A 382 13.47 -7.57 -1.81
C PRO A 382 13.43 -7.38 -0.28
N THR A 383 14.59 -7.32 0.36
CA THR A 383 14.73 -7.23 1.83
C THR A 383 14.47 -5.84 2.38
N LEU A 384 14.48 -4.78 1.56
CA LEU A 384 14.40 -3.41 2.10
C LEU A 384 13.04 -3.13 2.76
N PHE A 385 11.98 -3.82 2.36
CA PHE A 385 10.61 -3.55 2.79
C PHE A 385 9.98 -4.68 3.60
N ASP A 386 10.40 -5.93 3.41
CA ASP A 386 9.89 -7.04 4.22
C ASP A 386 10.71 -7.28 5.50
N ARG A 387 12.05 -7.19 5.41
CA ARG A 387 12.98 -7.42 6.52
C ARG A 387 14.25 -6.58 6.34
N PRO A 388 14.17 -5.24 6.54
CA PRO A 388 15.35 -4.39 6.37
C PRO A 388 16.47 -4.89 7.29
N PRO A 389 17.73 -4.93 6.83
CA PRO A 389 18.85 -5.31 7.69
C PRO A 389 18.87 -4.45 8.96
N ALA A 390 19.28 -5.02 10.10
CA ALA A 390 19.30 -4.31 11.38
C ALA A 390 20.09 -2.98 11.34
N TRP A 391 21.05 -2.85 10.43
CA TRP A 391 21.84 -1.63 10.22
C TRP A 391 21.14 -0.56 9.36
N PHE A 392 20.04 -0.88 8.66
CA PHE A 392 19.35 0.05 7.75
C PHE A 392 18.93 1.34 8.46
N GLY A 393 18.53 1.25 9.73
CA GLY A 393 18.19 2.41 10.55
C GLY A 393 19.30 3.45 10.66
N ILE A 394 20.58 3.08 10.47
CA ILE A 394 21.72 4.00 10.51
C ILE A 394 21.60 5.09 9.44
N VAL A 395 20.96 4.80 8.30
CA VAL A 395 20.76 5.79 7.22
C VAL A 395 20.00 7.03 7.71
N PHE A 396 19.13 6.87 8.71
CA PHE A 396 18.33 7.96 9.27
C PHE A 396 19.07 8.79 10.35
N VAL A 397 20.27 8.39 10.79
CA VAL A 397 21.10 9.17 11.73
C VAL A 397 21.62 10.45 11.09
N VAL A 398 22.10 10.37 9.85
CA VAL A 398 22.65 11.51 9.10
C VAL A 398 21.64 12.67 8.96
N PRO A 399 20.41 12.45 8.46
CA PRO A 399 19.44 13.53 8.35
C PRO A 399 18.98 14.02 9.73
N THR A 400 18.99 13.17 10.77
CA THR A 400 18.68 13.60 12.15
C THR A 400 19.68 14.63 12.68
N LEU A 401 20.99 14.37 12.53
CA LEU A 401 22.02 15.34 12.92
C LEU A 401 21.92 16.63 12.11
N GLY A 402 21.60 16.52 10.82
CA GLY A 402 21.37 17.66 9.97
C GLY A 402 20.14 18.50 10.36
N ALA A 403 19.07 17.86 10.85
CA ALA A 403 17.90 18.56 11.39
C ALA A 403 18.25 19.37 12.65
N ILE A 404 19.06 18.80 13.56
CA ILE A 404 19.54 19.49 14.78
C ILE A 404 20.39 20.72 14.42
N THR A 405 21.32 20.58 13.47
CA THR A 405 22.13 21.72 13.02
C THR A 405 21.29 22.79 12.32
N THR A 406 20.27 22.39 11.57
CA THR A 406 19.30 23.32 10.96
C THR A 406 18.50 24.08 12.01
N ALA A 407 18.06 23.43 13.10
CA ALA A 407 17.42 24.12 14.23
C ALA A 407 18.35 25.16 14.86
N GLY A 408 19.65 24.85 15.00
CA GLY A 408 20.66 25.82 15.40
C GLY A 408 20.80 27.00 14.42
N ALA A 409 20.68 26.74 13.12
CA ALA A 409 20.71 27.78 12.09
C ALA A 409 19.49 28.72 12.15
N VAL A 410 18.31 28.22 12.53
CA VAL A 410 17.12 29.04 12.78
C VAL A 410 17.39 30.06 13.89
N ALA A 411 18.03 29.65 14.99
CA ALA A 411 18.40 30.58 16.07
C ALA A 411 19.36 31.68 15.59
N TYR A 412 20.30 31.35 14.69
CA TYR A 412 21.17 32.35 14.06
C TYR A 412 20.41 33.29 13.13
N ALA A 413 19.41 32.81 12.39
CA ALA A 413 18.58 33.65 11.52
C ALA A 413 17.80 34.66 12.36
N VAL A 414 17.13 34.22 13.44
CA VAL A 414 16.42 35.11 14.37
C VAL A 414 17.38 36.15 14.96
N ARG A 415 18.53 35.71 15.46
CA ARG A 415 19.56 36.59 16.02
C ARG A 415 20.04 37.65 15.03
N ALA A 416 20.23 37.28 13.76
CA ALA A 416 20.70 38.20 12.72
C ALA A 416 19.71 39.34 12.45
N TRP A 417 18.40 39.06 12.55
CA TRP A 417 17.37 40.08 12.44
C TRP A 417 17.25 40.94 13.70
N VAL A 418 17.36 40.35 14.89
CA VAL A 418 17.29 41.08 16.17
C VAL A 418 18.47 42.02 16.37
N ARG A 419 19.70 41.55 16.11
CA ARG A 419 20.91 42.37 16.35
C ARG A 419 21.22 43.32 15.21
N ALA A 420 20.64 43.09 14.03
CA ALA A 420 20.87 43.87 12.82
C ALA A 420 22.37 44.10 12.49
N ASP A 421 23.25 43.19 12.93
CA ASP A 421 24.71 43.28 12.81
C ASP A 421 25.24 42.80 11.45
N TRP A 422 24.36 42.26 10.60
CA TRP A 422 24.67 41.79 9.25
C TRP A 422 24.09 42.73 8.20
N SER A 423 24.60 42.73 6.97
CA SER A 423 23.93 43.46 5.88
C SER A 423 22.54 42.87 5.59
N ILE A 424 21.60 43.71 5.13
CA ILE A 424 20.23 43.27 4.80
C ILE A 424 20.27 42.09 3.80
N ALA A 425 21.09 42.18 2.77
CA ALA A 425 21.27 41.10 1.79
C ALA A 425 21.76 39.79 2.42
N ALA A 426 22.67 39.86 3.40
CA ALA A 426 23.16 38.67 4.10
C ALA A 426 22.09 38.05 5.00
N ARG A 427 21.25 38.86 5.64
CA ARG A 427 20.11 38.38 6.45
C ARG A 427 19.08 37.68 5.58
N ILE A 428 18.68 38.32 4.48
CA ILE A 428 17.70 37.75 3.54
C ILE A 428 18.21 36.42 2.97
N HIS A 429 19.43 36.39 2.45
CA HIS A 429 19.98 35.16 1.86
C HIS A 429 20.13 34.04 2.90
N TYR A 430 20.63 34.36 4.09
CA TYR A 430 20.76 33.36 5.16
C TYR A 430 19.40 32.82 5.59
N SER A 431 18.42 33.68 5.82
CA SER A 431 17.05 33.28 6.15
C SER A 431 16.43 32.42 5.07
N ALA A 432 16.61 32.75 3.78
CA ALA A 432 16.10 31.95 2.68
C ALA A 432 16.69 30.53 2.67
N VAL A 433 18.02 30.41 2.84
CA VAL A 433 18.70 29.10 2.93
C VAL A 433 18.19 28.28 4.13
N VAL A 434 18.02 28.92 5.29
CA VAL A 434 17.54 28.24 6.50
C VAL A 434 16.09 27.79 6.35
N VAL A 435 15.19 28.65 5.85
CA VAL A 435 13.78 28.28 5.59
C VAL A 435 13.69 27.12 4.60
N ALA A 436 14.50 27.15 3.54
CA ALA A 436 14.57 26.07 2.56
C ALA A 436 15.05 24.75 3.19
N ALA A 437 16.12 24.78 3.99
CA ALA A 437 16.59 23.60 4.72
C ALA A 437 15.53 23.07 5.70
N THR A 438 14.87 23.95 6.45
CA THR A 438 13.77 23.58 7.35
C THR A 438 12.61 22.92 6.60
N ALA A 439 12.22 23.43 5.44
CA ALA A 439 11.18 22.82 4.61
C ALA A 439 11.57 21.41 4.13
N LEU A 440 12.82 21.21 3.72
CA LEU A 440 13.33 19.89 3.33
C LEU A 440 13.33 18.91 4.51
N TYR A 441 13.74 19.33 5.71
CA TYR A 441 13.66 18.50 6.92
C TYR A 441 12.23 18.20 7.37
N TRP A 442 11.31 19.16 7.20
CA TRP A 442 9.89 18.92 7.43
C TRP A 442 9.33 17.84 6.50
N LEU A 443 9.71 17.85 5.21
CA LEU A 443 9.35 16.78 4.27
C LEU A 443 9.95 15.43 4.68
N LEU A 444 11.23 15.38 5.08
CA LEU A 444 11.82 14.14 5.60
C LEU A 444 11.06 13.62 6.84
N GLN A 445 10.63 14.50 7.73
CA GLN A 445 9.81 14.12 8.88
C GLN A 445 8.44 13.57 8.46
N TYR A 446 7.76 14.24 7.52
CA TYR A 446 6.47 13.81 6.97
C TYR A 446 6.53 12.38 6.43
N TRP A 447 7.61 12.04 5.72
CA TRP A 447 7.84 10.72 5.14
C TRP A 447 8.52 9.71 6.09
N ASN A 448 8.62 10.01 7.39
CA ASN A 448 9.27 9.15 8.40
C ASN A 448 10.76 8.82 8.10
N LEU A 449 11.48 9.73 7.43
CA LEU A 449 12.89 9.59 7.08
C LEU A 449 13.84 10.27 8.08
N LEU A 450 13.30 10.72 9.22
CA LEU A 450 14.08 11.21 10.36
C LEU A 450 13.96 10.24 11.53
N TRP A 451 15.02 10.24 12.34
CA TRP A 451 15.19 9.44 13.54
C TRP A 451 15.33 7.95 13.28
N VAL A 452 16.12 7.29 14.12
CA VAL A 452 16.13 5.82 14.16
C VAL A 452 14.88 5.39 14.92
N ARG A 453 13.88 4.90 14.19
CA ARG A 453 12.69 4.29 14.80
C ARG A 453 13.00 2.81 14.97
N MET A 454 13.30 2.40 16.21
CA MET A 454 13.35 0.99 16.56
C MET A 454 11.90 0.51 16.62
N GLY A 455 11.46 -0.14 15.56
CA GLY A 455 10.15 -0.79 15.43
C GLY A 455 10.15 -2.19 16.01
#